data_AF-A0A7R9IQT3-F1
#
_entry.id   AF-A0A7R9IQT3-F1
#
_cell.length_a   1.000
_cell.length_b   1.000
_cell.length_c   1.000
_cell.angle_alpha   90.00
_cell.angle_beta   90.00
_cell.angle_gamma   90.00
#
_symmetry.space_group_name_H-M   'P 1'
#
loop_
_entity.id
_entity.type
_entity.pdbx_description
1 polymer ?
#
loop_
_entity_poly.entity_id
_entity_poly.type
_entity_poly.pdbx_seq_one_letter_code
_entity_poly.pdbx_strand_id
1 'polypeptide(L)'
;MFDEAATDSSGCLDERTAISLIQKLSGSGHITTVRIKQKLAEFDQTKLDGRRGTIDSKEFIDMFKEVATRPEIYFLLIRFANKDYLTAEDLQLFLECEQGMSNLTREKCLDIINRFEPTSEARMNGQLLIDGFTKYLLSEECDIFDPIHREVCQDMRQPLTHYTVSASHNTYLLEDQLKGPSSVEGYIRALGNGCRCVKGELLLRTYHEQNNHRSDEVYPHLCGRRMEKLFVKTTLSTSNRDSNLKFPVIGSLIYCESSALGRAPTEMARVWCGGDVALVWRVV
;
A
#
# COMPACT_ATOMS: atom_id res chain seq x y z
N MET A 1 -7.41 -31.81 9.61
CA MET A 1 -6.54 -30.64 9.85
C MET A 1 -5.88 -30.66 11.22
N PHE A 2 -6.61 -30.55 12.34
CA PHE A 2 -5.98 -30.67 13.67
C PHE A 2 -5.34 -32.04 13.88
N ASP A 3 -6.09 -33.12 13.64
CA ASP A 3 -5.60 -34.50 13.82
C ASP A 3 -4.44 -34.86 12.88
N GLU A 4 -4.33 -34.17 11.74
CA GLU A 4 -3.21 -34.34 10.79
C GLU A 4 -1.94 -33.59 11.26
N ALA A 5 -2.11 -32.53 12.06
CA ALA A 5 -1.03 -31.71 12.59
C ALA A 5 -0.55 -32.20 13.97
N ALA A 6 -1.41 -32.87 14.74
CA ALA A 6 -1.09 -33.52 16.00
C ALA A 6 -0.36 -34.85 15.75
N THR A 7 0.88 -34.76 15.27
CA THR A 7 1.70 -35.94 14.91
C THR A 7 2.39 -36.60 16.10
N ASP A 8 2.23 -36.07 17.32
CA ASP A 8 2.84 -36.66 18.51
C ASP A 8 2.02 -37.85 19.04
N SER A 9 2.65 -38.73 19.81
CA SER A 9 1.96 -39.87 20.44
C SER A 9 0.97 -39.46 21.53
N SER A 10 0.80 -38.16 21.77
CA SER A 10 -0.07 -37.59 22.80
C SER A 10 -1.37 -37.01 22.24
N GLY A 11 -1.46 -36.82 20.91
CA GLY A 11 -2.59 -36.18 20.24
C GLY A 11 -2.67 -34.67 20.48
N CYS A 12 -1.55 -34.03 20.84
CA CYS A 12 -1.47 -32.60 21.16
C CYS A 12 -0.60 -31.85 20.15
N LEU A 13 -0.77 -30.52 20.08
CA LEU A 13 0.07 -29.62 19.30
C LEU A 13 1.10 -28.94 20.19
N ASP A 14 2.32 -28.75 19.66
CA ASP A 14 3.29 -27.82 20.23
C ASP A 14 2.98 -26.37 19.80
N GLU A 15 3.58 -25.41 20.50
CA GLU A 15 3.36 -23.97 20.25
C GLU A 15 3.59 -23.58 18.78
N ARG A 16 4.65 -24.12 18.17
CA ARG A 16 5.04 -23.80 16.79
C ARG A 16 4.02 -24.31 15.78
N THR A 17 3.55 -25.54 15.94
CA THR A 17 2.56 -26.14 15.05
C THR A 17 1.21 -25.47 15.23
N ALA A 18 0.82 -25.13 16.46
CA ALA A 18 -0.42 -24.40 16.72
C ALA A 18 -0.41 -23.00 16.07
N ILE A 19 0.68 -22.23 16.19
CA ILE A 19 0.81 -20.92 15.53
C ILE A 19 0.68 -21.06 14.02
N SER A 20 1.42 -22.02 13.42
CA SER A 20 1.38 -22.27 11.98
C SER A 20 -0.02 -22.65 11.51
N LEU A 21 -0.72 -23.50 12.27
CA LEU A 21 -2.06 -23.97 11.94
C LEU A 21 -3.09 -22.83 12.06
N ILE A 22 -3.03 -22.00 13.11
CA ILE A 22 -3.92 -20.83 13.26
C ILE A 22 -3.70 -19.84 12.12
N GLN A 23 -2.45 -19.56 11.74
CA GLN A 23 -2.14 -18.68 10.61
C GLN A 23 -2.64 -19.22 9.28
N LYS A 24 -2.53 -20.54 9.09
CA LYS A 24 -3.04 -21.22 7.90
C LYS A 24 -4.57 -21.17 7.82
N LEU A 25 -5.26 -21.38 8.94
CA LEU A 25 -6.72 -21.38 9.02
C LEU A 25 -7.33 -19.99 8.90
N SER A 26 -6.68 -18.96 9.45
CA SER A 26 -7.22 -17.60 9.51
C SER A 26 -7.07 -16.80 8.21
N GLY A 27 -6.51 -17.40 7.16
CA GLY A 27 -6.04 -16.67 5.98
C GLY A 27 -4.77 -15.89 6.32
N SER A 28 -3.75 -16.01 5.46
CA SER A 28 -2.44 -15.39 5.70
C SER A 28 -2.58 -13.86 5.82
N GLY A 29 -2.38 -13.31 7.01
CA GLY A 29 -2.15 -11.87 7.21
C GLY A 29 -3.02 -11.15 8.24
N HIS A 30 -4.21 -11.66 8.61
CA HIS A 30 -5.10 -10.93 9.52
C HIS A 30 -4.73 -11.05 11.00
N ILE A 31 -4.07 -12.15 11.39
CA ILE A 31 -3.72 -12.43 12.79
C ILE A 31 -2.20 -12.47 12.94
N THR A 32 -1.66 -11.55 13.71
CA THR A 32 -0.22 -11.44 13.94
C THR A 32 0.28 -12.58 14.84
N THR A 33 1.49 -13.08 14.56
CA THR A 33 2.17 -14.08 15.42
C THR A 33 2.25 -13.62 16.87
N VAL A 34 2.40 -12.30 17.09
CA VAL A 34 2.48 -11.70 18.43
C VAL A 34 1.19 -11.93 19.20
N ARG A 35 0.03 -11.68 18.59
CA ARG A 35 -1.28 -11.90 19.21
C ARG A 35 -1.50 -13.37 19.56
N ILE A 36 -1.14 -14.28 18.65
CA ILE A 36 -1.27 -15.74 18.87
C ILE A 36 -0.39 -16.18 20.05
N LYS A 37 0.88 -15.75 20.07
CA LYS A 37 1.82 -16.06 21.17
C LYS A 37 1.36 -15.54 22.52
N GLN A 38 0.83 -14.31 22.55
CA GLN A 38 0.29 -13.75 23.79
C GLN A 38 -0.87 -14.61 24.31
N LYS A 39 -1.80 -14.99 23.43
CA LYS A 39 -2.94 -15.84 23.79
C LYS A 39 -2.53 -17.24 24.24
N LEU A 40 -1.52 -17.83 23.59
CA LEU A 40 -0.92 -19.08 24.03
C LEU A 40 -0.34 -18.98 25.44
N ALA A 41 0.38 -17.90 25.74
CA ALA A 41 0.94 -17.67 27.07
C ALA A 41 -0.15 -17.47 28.14
N GLU A 42 -1.26 -16.79 27.81
CA GLU A 42 -2.43 -16.65 28.70
C GLU A 42 -3.03 -18.02 29.03
N PHE A 43 -3.26 -18.87 28.01
CA PHE A 43 -3.78 -20.22 28.21
C PHE A 43 -2.84 -21.10 29.03
N ASP A 44 -1.54 -21.10 28.73
CA ASP A 44 -0.55 -21.89 29.48
C ASP A 44 -0.45 -21.49 30.96
N GLN A 45 -0.72 -20.22 31.30
CA GLN A 45 -0.77 -19.78 32.70
C GLN A 45 -1.95 -20.39 33.47
N THR A 46 -3.06 -20.69 32.80
CA THR A 46 -4.24 -21.31 33.42
C THR A 46 -4.07 -22.81 33.69
N LYS A 47 -3.06 -23.45 33.09
CA LYS A 47 -2.77 -24.87 33.29
C LYS A 47 -2.11 -25.13 34.64
N LEU A 48 -2.82 -25.91 35.47
CA LEU A 48 -2.38 -26.36 36.79
C LEU A 48 -1.81 -27.78 36.79
N ASP A 49 -1.92 -28.51 35.68
CA ASP A 49 -1.71 -29.96 35.57
C ASP A 49 -0.35 -30.36 34.94
N GLY A 50 0.60 -29.42 34.83
CA GLY A 50 1.94 -29.70 34.34
C GLY A 50 2.06 -29.92 32.83
N ARG A 51 0.96 -29.82 32.06
CA ARG A 51 0.94 -29.95 30.59
C ARG A 51 1.25 -28.65 29.84
N ARG A 52 2.03 -27.76 30.45
CA ARG A 52 2.40 -26.47 29.85
C ARG A 52 3.17 -26.69 28.55
N GLY A 53 2.88 -25.88 27.53
CA GLY A 53 3.54 -25.95 26.22
C GLY A 53 3.00 -27.02 25.27
N THR A 54 1.93 -27.73 25.65
CA THR A 54 1.17 -28.64 24.77
C THR A 54 -0.27 -28.18 24.67
N ILE A 55 -0.93 -28.36 23.53
CA ILE A 55 -2.29 -27.85 23.27
C ILE A 55 -3.15 -29.00 22.76
N ASP A 56 -4.20 -29.35 23.49
CA ASP A 56 -5.14 -30.38 23.03
C ASP A 56 -6.16 -29.82 22.01
N SER A 57 -6.97 -30.70 21.43
CA SER A 57 -7.96 -30.33 20.41
C SER A 57 -8.97 -29.28 20.90
N LYS A 58 -9.43 -29.42 22.15
CA LYS A 58 -10.43 -28.50 22.72
C LYS A 58 -9.81 -27.14 22.97
N GLU A 59 -8.64 -27.11 23.59
CA GLU A 59 -7.87 -25.88 23.84
C GLU A 59 -7.53 -25.16 22.54
N PHE A 60 -7.17 -25.89 21.49
CA PHE A 60 -6.91 -25.30 20.18
C PHE A 60 -8.16 -24.67 19.58
N ILE A 61 -9.32 -25.34 19.65
CA ILE A 61 -10.58 -24.81 19.13
C ILE A 61 -10.97 -23.54 19.89
N ASP A 62 -10.89 -23.54 21.21
CA ASP A 62 -11.25 -22.40 22.05
C ASP A 62 -10.32 -21.21 21.79
N MET A 63 -9.01 -21.46 21.73
CA MET A 63 -8.03 -20.45 21.36
C MET A 63 -8.27 -19.91 19.95
N PHE A 64 -8.51 -20.78 18.96
CA PHE A 64 -8.76 -20.35 17.59
C PHE A 64 -9.99 -19.44 17.53
N LYS A 65 -11.08 -19.80 18.22
CA LYS A 65 -12.29 -18.97 18.31
C LYS A 65 -11.99 -17.61 18.94
N GLU A 66 -11.29 -17.54 20.05
CA GLU A 66 -10.94 -16.26 20.69
C GLU A 66 -10.04 -15.37 19.84
N VAL A 67 -9.09 -15.98 19.13
CA VAL A 67 -8.09 -15.26 18.35
C VAL A 67 -8.68 -14.79 17.02
N ALA A 68 -9.48 -15.63 16.36
CA ALA A 68 -10.07 -15.38 15.05
C ALA A 68 -11.34 -14.53 15.10
N THR A 69 -12.12 -14.59 16.19
CA THR A 69 -13.34 -13.78 16.31
C THR A 69 -12.98 -12.33 16.62
N ARG A 70 -13.49 -11.40 15.81
CA ARG A 70 -13.38 -9.95 16.03
C ARG A 70 -14.62 -9.46 16.81
N PRO A 71 -14.49 -9.10 18.10
CA PRO A 71 -15.64 -8.75 18.95
C PRO A 71 -16.49 -7.60 18.39
N GLU A 72 -15.86 -6.63 17.74
CA GLU A 72 -16.53 -5.49 17.12
C GLU A 72 -17.40 -5.88 15.93
N ILE A 73 -16.98 -6.88 15.14
CA ILE A 73 -17.78 -7.40 14.02
C ILE A 73 -18.94 -8.24 14.56
N TYR A 74 -18.68 -9.05 15.59
CA TYR A 74 -19.74 -9.83 16.24
C TYR A 74 -20.81 -8.92 16.87
N PHE A 75 -20.41 -7.85 17.55
CA PHE A 75 -21.33 -6.86 18.09
C PHE A 75 -22.18 -6.21 17.00
N LEU A 76 -21.56 -5.85 15.86
CA LEU A 76 -22.28 -5.30 14.72
C LEU A 76 -23.32 -6.28 14.17
N LEU A 77 -22.95 -7.56 13.99
CA LEU A 77 -23.87 -8.61 13.55
C LEU A 77 -25.07 -8.73 14.50
N ILE A 78 -24.82 -8.81 15.81
CA ILE A 78 -25.89 -8.93 16.82
C ILE A 78 -26.79 -7.70 16.84
N ARG A 79 -26.22 -6.50 16.66
CA ARG A 79 -26.99 -5.24 16.62
C ARG A 79 -28.05 -5.23 15.51
N PHE A 80 -27.77 -5.84 14.36
CA PHE A 80 -28.70 -5.88 13.23
C PHE A 80 -29.60 -7.11 13.20
N ALA A 81 -29.10 -8.27 13.65
CA ALA A 81 -29.82 -9.54 13.51
C ALA A 81 -30.52 -10.02 14.79
N ASN A 82 -30.05 -9.54 15.96
CA ASN A 82 -30.39 -10.07 17.29
C ASN A 82 -30.26 -11.60 17.43
N LYS A 83 -29.40 -12.21 16.60
CA LYS A 83 -29.08 -13.64 16.49
C LYS A 83 -27.69 -13.79 15.86
N ASP A 84 -27.19 -15.01 15.73
CA ASP A 84 -25.83 -15.34 15.27
C ASP A 84 -25.64 -15.38 13.74
N TYR A 85 -26.61 -14.88 12.97
CA TYR A 85 -26.54 -14.76 11.50
C TYR A 85 -27.43 -13.62 11.00
N LEU A 86 -27.06 -13.00 9.87
CA LEU A 86 -27.90 -12.03 9.15
C LEU A 86 -28.75 -12.76 8.10
N THR A 87 -30.05 -12.44 8.04
CA THR A 87 -30.88 -12.78 6.88
C THR A 87 -30.69 -11.76 5.76
N ALA A 88 -31.26 -12.00 4.58
CA ALA A 88 -31.23 -11.03 3.49
C ALA A 88 -31.85 -9.67 3.91
N GLU A 89 -32.90 -9.70 4.73
CA GLU A 89 -33.55 -8.52 5.29
C GLU A 89 -32.67 -7.80 6.32
N ASP A 90 -32.04 -8.54 7.24
CA ASP A 90 -31.13 -7.95 8.23
C ASP A 90 -29.91 -7.33 7.54
N LEU A 91 -29.39 -8.00 6.50
CA LEU A 91 -28.29 -7.49 5.68
C LEU A 91 -28.71 -6.23 4.92
N GLN A 92 -29.92 -6.21 4.34
CA GLN A 92 -30.43 -5.01 3.68
C GLN A 92 -30.49 -3.82 4.63
N LEU A 93 -30.99 -4.01 5.85
CA LEU A 93 -31.03 -2.97 6.88
C LEU A 93 -29.63 -2.46 7.25
N PHE A 94 -28.65 -3.36 7.37
CA PHE A 94 -27.26 -2.97 7.62
C PHE A 94 -26.71 -2.10 6.50
N LEU A 95 -26.89 -2.51 5.25
CA LEU A 95 -26.36 -1.79 4.09
C LEU A 95 -27.04 -0.43 3.88
N GLU A 96 -28.34 -0.32 4.15
CA GLU A 96 -29.05 0.95 4.04
C GLU A 96 -28.72 1.90 5.20
N CYS A 97 -28.74 1.42 6.45
CA CYS A 97 -28.59 2.26 7.63
C CYS A 97 -27.13 2.64 7.93
N GLU A 98 -26.19 1.71 7.78
CA GLU A 98 -24.78 1.94 8.19
C GLU A 98 -23.86 2.17 6.98
N GLN A 99 -24.10 1.50 5.85
CA GLN A 99 -23.29 1.71 4.64
C GLN A 99 -23.85 2.82 3.73
N GLY A 100 -25.04 3.35 4.04
CA GLY A 100 -25.67 4.44 3.28
C GLY A 100 -26.04 4.06 1.84
N MET A 101 -26.16 2.76 1.54
CA MET A 101 -26.50 2.28 0.21
C MET A 101 -27.99 2.51 -0.07
N SER A 102 -28.32 2.88 -1.31
CA SER A 102 -29.70 3.10 -1.75
C SER A 102 -30.07 2.16 -2.90
N ASN A 103 -31.37 1.90 -3.08
CA ASN A 103 -31.90 1.02 -4.13
C ASN A 103 -31.35 -0.42 -4.06
N LEU A 104 -31.24 -0.93 -2.83
CA LEU A 104 -30.94 -2.34 -2.58
C LEU A 104 -32.19 -3.18 -2.80
N THR A 105 -32.01 -4.31 -3.47
CA THR A 105 -33.06 -5.31 -3.64
C THR A 105 -32.71 -6.54 -2.84
N ARG A 106 -33.72 -7.34 -2.50
CA ARG A 106 -33.53 -8.61 -1.79
C ARG A 106 -32.56 -9.52 -2.55
N GLU A 107 -32.65 -9.54 -3.88
CA GLU A 107 -31.80 -10.37 -4.75
C GLU A 107 -30.33 -9.98 -4.64
N LYS A 108 -30.01 -8.68 -4.52
CA LYS A 108 -28.63 -8.23 -4.28
C LYS A 108 -28.10 -8.71 -2.94
N CYS A 109 -28.92 -8.67 -1.89
CA CYS A 109 -28.52 -9.16 -0.57
C CYS A 109 -28.28 -10.67 -0.58
N LEU A 110 -29.14 -11.43 -1.28
CA LEU A 110 -28.95 -12.87 -1.49
C LEU A 110 -27.70 -13.19 -2.32
N ASP A 111 -27.37 -12.37 -3.33
CA ASP A 111 -26.13 -12.51 -4.08
C ASP A 111 -24.90 -12.32 -3.19
N ILE A 112 -24.88 -11.29 -2.34
CA ILE A 112 -23.82 -11.09 -1.35
C ILE A 112 -23.70 -12.33 -0.44
N ILE A 113 -24.82 -12.81 0.11
CA ILE A 113 -24.84 -14.03 0.94
C ILE A 113 -24.21 -15.21 0.19
N ASN A 114 -24.62 -15.46 -1.06
CA ASN A 114 -24.13 -16.59 -1.85
C ASN A 114 -22.64 -16.52 -2.19
N ARG A 115 -22.08 -15.30 -2.34
CA ARG A 115 -20.67 -15.08 -2.66
C ARG A 115 -19.76 -15.15 -1.45
N PHE A 116 -20.20 -14.62 -0.31
CA PHE A 116 -19.35 -14.44 0.86
C PHE A 116 -19.51 -15.51 1.93
N GLU A 117 -20.70 -16.12 2.09
CA GLU A 117 -20.91 -17.17 3.08
C GLU A 117 -20.17 -18.46 2.69
N PRO A 118 -19.23 -18.96 3.52
CA PRO A 118 -18.47 -20.16 3.20
C PRO A 118 -19.33 -21.44 3.24
N THR A 119 -20.36 -21.48 4.08
CA THR A 119 -21.12 -22.71 4.36
C THR A 119 -22.28 -22.87 3.39
N SER A 120 -22.40 -24.05 2.75
CA SER A 120 -23.46 -24.31 1.76
C SER A 120 -24.85 -24.34 2.39
N GLU A 121 -24.97 -24.88 3.59
CA GLU A 121 -26.20 -24.97 4.36
C GLU A 121 -26.74 -23.57 4.68
N ALA A 122 -25.86 -22.67 5.14
CA ALA A 122 -26.21 -21.29 5.43
C ALA A 122 -26.62 -20.52 4.16
N ARG A 123 -25.91 -20.71 3.05
CA ARG A 123 -26.29 -20.14 1.74
C ARG A 123 -27.67 -20.57 1.30
N MET A 124 -27.99 -21.86 1.40
CA MET A 124 -29.32 -22.38 1.05
C MET A 124 -30.42 -21.78 1.93
N ASN A 125 -30.12 -21.48 3.20
CA ASN A 125 -31.04 -20.83 4.12
C ASN A 125 -31.11 -19.29 3.95
N GLY A 126 -30.28 -18.70 3.07
CA GLY A 126 -30.18 -17.24 2.92
C GLY A 126 -29.62 -16.57 4.18
N GLN A 127 -28.65 -17.20 4.83
CA GLN A 127 -28.04 -16.76 6.09
C GLN A 127 -26.57 -16.39 5.86
N LEU A 128 -26.15 -15.25 6.40
CA LEU A 128 -24.75 -14.81 6.47
C LEU A 128 -24.27 -14.90 7.91
N LEU A 129 -23.37 -15.84 8.20
CA LEU A 129 -22.78 -16.02 9.52
C LEU A 129 -21.61 -15.05 9.72
N ILE A 130 -21.04 -15.05 10.93
CA ILE A 130 -19.93 -14.17 11.31
C ILE A 130 -18.73 -14.23 10.35
N ASP A 131 -18.38 -15.42 9.86
CA ASP A 131 -17.25 -15.61 8.94
C ASP A 131 -17.56 -15.01 7.57
N GLY A 132 -18.76 -15.27 7.03
CA GLY A 132 -19.23 -14.67 5.78
C GLY A 132 -19.34 -13.15 5.88
N PHE A 133 -19.87 -12.63 7.00
CA PHE A 133 -19.99 -11.20 7.23
C PHE A 133 -18.62 -10.53 7.35
N THR A 134 -17.68 -11.15 8.07
CA THR A 134 -16.30 -10.68 8.15
C THR A 134 -15.64 -10.64 6.77
N LYS A 135 -15.84 -11.68 5.96
CA LYS A 135 -15.31 -11.74 4.59
C LYS A 135 -15.91 -10.66 3.69
N TYR A 136 -17.20 -10.36 3.85
CA TYR A 136 -17.87 -9.28 3.13
C TYR A 136 -17.29 -7.90 3.52
N LEU A 137 -17.14 -7.61 4.81
CA LEU A 137 -16.57 -6.34 5.29
C LEU A 137 -15.12 -6.11 4.87
N LEU A 138 -14.37 -7.18 4.60
CA LEU A 138 -13.00 -7.12 4.10
C LEU A 138 -12.90 -7.14 2.57
N SER A 139 -14.04 -7.22 1.87
CA SER A 139 -14.08 -7.25 0.42
C SER A 139 -13.90 -5.86 -0.18
N GLU A 140 -13.55 -5.81 -1.47
CA GLU A 140 -13.43 -4.55 -2.20
C GLU A 140 -14.74 -3.75 -2.28
N GLU A 141 -15.89 -4.39 -2.06
CA GLU A 141 -17.20 -3.72 -2.04
C GLU A 141 -17.40 -2.88 -0.78
N CYS A 142 -16.65 -3.16 0.29
CA CYS A 142 -16.65 -2.39 1.54
C CYS A 142 -15.36 -1.56 1.69
N ASP A 143 -14.61 -1.36 0.60
CA ASP A 143 -13.40 -0.55 0.64
C ASP A 143 -13.75 0.91 0.99
N ILE A 144 -12.93 1.54 1.82
CA ILE A 144 -13.13 2.95 2.21
C ILE A 144 -12.90 3.89 1.02
N PHE A 145 -12.14 3.45 0.03
CA PHE A 145 -11.90 4.19 -1.21
C PHE A 145 -13.01 3.91 -2.22
N ASP A 146 -13.62 4.99 -2.72
CA ASP A 146 -14.60 4.89 -3.81
C ASP A 146 -13.95 4.21 -5.04
N PRO A 147 -14.51 3.08 -5.52
CA PRO A 147 -13.99 2.39 -6.70
C PRO A 147 -13.89 3.27 -7.95
N ILE A 148 -14.73 4.31 -8.10
CA ILE A 148 -14.70 5.26 -9.22
C ILE A 148 -13.36 6.01 -9.26
N HIS A 149 -12.75 6.24 -8.10
CA HIS A 149 -11.46 6.93 -7.98
C HIS A 149 -10.24 6.00 -8.21
N ARG A 150 -10.45 4.71 -8.47
CA ARG A 150 -9.36 3.79 -8.88
C ARG A 150 -8.88 4.07 -10.31
N GLU A 151 -9.71 4.71 -11.11
CA GLU A 151 -9.38 5.16 -12.46
C GLU A 151 -9.44 6.69 -12.59
N VAL A 152 -8.98 7.18 -13.74
CA VAL A 152 -9.09 8.59 -14.09
C VAL A 152 -10.56 8.95 -14.31
N CYS A 153 -11.17 9.55 -13.29
CA CYS A 153 -12.57 9.97 -13.27
C CYS A 153 -12.75 11.50 -13.43
N GLN A 154 -11.66 12.26 -13.40
CA GLN A 154 -11.67 13.72 -13.53
C GLN A 154 -11.66 14.14 -15.01
N ASP A 155 -12.17 15.33 -15.31
CA ASP A 155 -12.04 15.92 -16.64
C ASP A 155 -10.59 16.32 -16.89
N MET A 156 -9.89 15.53 -17.71
CA MET A 156 -8.47 15.74 -18.05
C MET A 156 -8.26 16.66 -19.26
N ARG A 157 -9.26 17.45 -19.66
CA ARG A 157 -9.20 18.40 -20.79
C ARG A 157 -9.02 19.85 -20.38
N GLN A 158 -9.10 20.16 -19.09
CA GLN A 158 -8.86 21.50 -18.55
C GLN A 158 -7.38 21.91 -18.70
N PRO A 159 -7.06 23.21 -18.66
CA PRO A 159 -5.67 23.69 -18.62
C PRO A 159 -4.90 23.16 -17.39
N LEU A 160 -3.59 22.96 -17.52
CA LEU A 160 -2.73 22.39 -16.46
C LEU A 160 -2.85 23.09 -15.09
N THR A 161 -3.14 24.38 -15.08
CA THR A 161 -3.33 25.20 -13.87
C THR A 161 -4.54 24.80 -13.01
N HIS A 162 -5.43 23.94 -13.52
CA HIS A 162 -6.61 23.45 -12.80
C HIS A 162 -6.36 22.14 -12.04
N TYR A 163 -5.17 21.54 -12.18
CA TYR A 163 -4.84 20.27 -11.52
C TYR A 163 -3.75 20.45 -10.48
N THR A 164 -3.85 19.68 -9.41
CA THR A 164 -2.73 19.42 -8.51
C THR A 164 -1.81 18.39 -9.15
N VAL A 165 -0.52 18.71 -9.28
CA VAL A 165 0.48 17.80 -9.88
C VAL A 165 1.36 17.23 -8.78
N SER A 166 1.47 15.90 -8.72
CA SER A 166 2.40 15.23 -7.80
C SER A 166 3.85 15.60 -8.17
N ALA A 167 4.55 16.26 -7.24
CA ALA A 167 5.89 16.79 -7.44
C ALA A 167 6.89 16.27 -6.39
N SER A 168 8.13 16.04 -6.82
CA SER A 168 9.24 15.65 -5.96
C SER A 168 10.31 16.74 -5.94
N HIS A 169 10.71 17.12 -4.73
CA HIS A 169 11.83 18.03 -4.51
C HIS A 169 13.13 17.22 -4.35
N ASN A 170 14.23 17.70 -4.95
CA ASN A 170 15.54 17.05 -4.92
C ASN A 170 15.48 15.55 -5.23
N THR A 171 14.79 15.19 -6.32
CA THR A 171 14.44 13.81 -6.69
C THR A 171 15.65 12.89 -6.81
N TYR A 172 16.84 13.44 -7.02
CA TYR A 172 18.10 12.71 -7.07
C TYR A 172 18.59 12.22 -5.71
N LEU A 173 18.19 12.82 -4.59
CA LEU A 173 18.63 12.41 -3.25
C LEU A 173 17.86 11.18 -2.77
N LEU A 174 18.60 10.15 -2.34
CA LEU A 174 17.99 8.94 -1.79
C LEU A 174 17.70 9.05 -0.29
N GLU A 175 18.41 9.94 0.41
CA GLU A 175 18.39 10.05 1.87
C GLU A 175 18.43 11.53 2.31
N ASP A 176 19.37 11.90 3.19
CA ASP A 176 19.48 13.21 3.80
C ASP A 176 19.78 14.35 2.80
N GLN A 177 19.29 15.55 3.12
CA GLN A 177 19.43 16.74 2.27
C GLN A 177 20.85 17.33 2.24
N LEU A 178 21.69 17.01 3.22
CA LEU A 178 23.03 17.59 3.36
C LEU A 178 24.13 16.63 2.90
N LYS A 179 24.01 15.33 3.23
CA LYS A 179 25.05 14.32 2.98
C LYS A 179 24.58 13.10 2.21
N GLY A 180 23.30 13.04 1.85
CA GLY A 180 22.72 11.88 1.17
C GLY A 180 23.33 11.66 -0.21
N PRO A 181 23.50 10.38 -0.63
CA PRO A 181 23.96 10.07 -1.97
C PRO A 181 22.92 10.50 -3.01
N SER A 182 23.41 10.97 -4.15
CA SER A 182 22.59 11.32 -5.32
C SER A 182 22.58 10.18 -6.33
N SER A 183 21.41 9.73 -6.78
CA SER A 183 21.29 8.61 -7.72
C SER A 183 20.09 8.68 -8.66
N VAL A 184 20.17 7.89 -9.75
CA VAL A 184 19.10 7.76 -10.75
C VAL A 184 17.88 7.03 -10.17
N GLU A 185 18.10 6.15 -9.21
CA GLU A 185 17.08 5.36 -8.51
C GLU A 185 16.03 6.25 -7.84
N GLY A 186 16.39 7.46 -7.41
CA GLY A 186 15.44 8.43 -6.86
C GLY A 186 14.39 8.85 -7.89
N TYR A 187 14.81 9.09 -9.14
CA TYR A 187 13.90 9.37 -10.25
C TYR A 187 13.04 8.17 -10.62
N ILE A 188 13.62 6.96 -10.65
CA ILE A 188 12.87 5.73 -10.95
C ILE A 188 11.77 5.52 -9.90
N ARG A 189 12.11 5.65 -8.61
CA ARG A 189 11.16 5.51 -7.50
C ARG A 189 10.06 6.57 -7.56
N ALA A 190 10.43 7.84 -7.78
CA ALA A 190 9.47 8.93 -7.86
C ALA A 190 8.46 8.71 -9.00
N LEU A 191 8.95 8.42 -10.21
CA LEU A 191 8.08 8.18 -11.37
C LEU A 191 7.22 6.93 -11.21
N GLY A 192 7.79 5.84 -10.66
CA GLY A 192 7.07 4.60 -10.36
C GLY A 192 5.95 4.77 -9.33
N ASN A 193 6.10 5.73 -8.39
CA ASN A 193 5.06 6.10 -7.42
C ASN A 193 4.06 7.14 -7.98
N GLY A 194 4.05 7.38 -9.30
CA GLY A 194 3.09 8.28 -9.94
C GLY A 194 3.49 9.76 -9.89
N CYS A 195 4.71 10.11 -9.49
CA CYS A 195 5.19 11.48 -9.58
C CYS A 195 5.19 11.95 -11.04
N ARG A 196 4.79 13.20 -11.26
CA ARG A 196 4.71 13.85 -12.58
C ARG A 196 5.53 15.13 -12.67
N CYS A 197 6.14 15.59 -11.58
CA CYS A 197 7.10 16.70 -11.60
C CYS A 197 8.37 16.32 -10.83
N VAL A 198 9.51 16.28 -11.52
CA VAL A 198 10.80 15.86 -10.94
C VAL A 198 11.84 16.96 -11.08
N LYS A 199 12.68 17.12 -10.06
CA LYS A 199 13.69 18.19 -9.99
C LYS A 199 15.08 17.63 -10.25
N GLY A 200 15.76 18.20 -11.24
CA GLY A 200 17.17 18.00 -11.53
C GLY A 200 17.99 19.26 -11.25
N GLU A 201 19.20 19.07 -10.76
CA GLU A 201 20.16 20.16 -10.52
C GLU A 201 21.39 19.98 -11.41
N LEU A 202 21.75 21.06 -12.11
CA LEU A 202 22.83 21.09 -13.09
C LEU A 202 23.92 22.07 -12.64
N LEU A 203 25.06 21.54 -12.20
CA LEU A 203 26.27 22.32 -11.95
C LEU A 203 27.16 22.33 -13.19
N LEU A 204 27.28 23.49 -13.84
CA LEU A 204 28.20 23.70 -14.95
C LEU A 204 29.57 24.11 -14.39
N ARG A 205 30.52 23.18 -14.36
CA ARG A 205 31.92 23.49 -14.10
C ARG A 205 32.53 24.12 -15.37
N THR A 206 32.98 25.37 -15.28
CA THR A 206 33.83 25.98 -16.29
C THR A 206 35.21 25.29 -16.26
N TYR A 207 35.64 24.79 -17.41
CA TYR A 207 36.95 24.14 -17.58
C TYR A 207 38.03 25.22 -17.68
N HIS A 208 38.70 25.53 -16.57
CA HIS A 208 39.99 26.22 -16.45
C HIS A 208 40.44 25.92 -15.01
N GLU A 209 41.55 25.25 -14.67
CA GLU A 209 42.86 25.08 -15.30
C GLU A 209 43.47 23.72 -14.90
N GLN A 210 44.43 23.27 -15.72
CA GLN A 210 45.34 22.17 -15.43
C GLN A 210 46.32 22.55 -14.30
N ASN A 211 46.74 21.54 -13.53
CA ASN A 211 47.88 21.52 -12.60
C ASN A 211 47.70 22.20 -11.23
N ASN A 212 47.32 21.44 -10.19
CA ASN A 212 48.21 21.11 -9.06
C ASN A 212 47.56 20.14 -8.07
N HIS A 213 48.40 19.47 -7.29
CA HIS A 213 48.09 18.37 -6.37
C HIS A 213 47.00 18.60 -5.30
N ARG A 214 46.38 17.47 -4.94
CA ARG A 214 45.70 17.11 -3.67
C ARG A 214 44.59 18.04 -3.20
N SER A 215 43.35 17.53 -3.31
CA SER A 215 42.34 17.59 -2.24
C SER A 215 41.32 16.50 -2.53
N ASP A 216 41.47 15.36 -1.85
CA ASP A 216 40.32 14.52 -1.53
C ASP A 216 39.33 15.38 -0.70
N GLU A 217 38.06 15.05 -0.84
CA GLU A 217 36.89 15.54 -0.11
C GLU A 217 35.98 16.58 -0.79
N VAL A 218 34.70 16.19 -0.73
CA VAL A 218 33.44 16.93 -0.69
C VAL A 218 32.67 17.14 -2.00
N TYR A 219 31.55 16.40 -2.00
CA TYR A 219 30.34 16.43 -2.82
C TYR A 219 30.31 15.58 -4.10
N PRO A 220 29.49 14.50 -4.14
CA PRO A 220 29.25 13.70 -5.33
C PRO A 220 28.27 14.44 -6.27
N HIS A 221 28.64 15.63 -6.72
CA HIS A 221 27.89 16.35 -7.74
C HIS A 221 28.38 15.88 -9.11
N LEU A 222 27.63 14.96 -9.71
CA LEU A 222 27.88 14.51 -11.08
C LEU A 222 27.94 15.71 -12.03
N CYS A 223 29.05 15.84 -12.75
CA CYS A 223 29.32 16.85 -13.77
C CYS A 223 28.08 17.13 -14.65
N GLY A 224 27.59 18.38 -14.67
CA GLY A 224 26.28 18.77 -15.19
C GLY A 224 25.90 18.12 -16.52
N ARG A 225 26.77 18.14 -17.54
CA ARG A 225 26.43 17.57 -18.87
C ARG A 225 26.10 16.06 -18.85
N ARG A 226 26.60 15.31 -17.87
CA ARG A 226 26.31 13.88 -17.71
C ARG A 226 24.96 13.68 -17.02
N MET A 227 24.60 14.53 -16.05
CA MET A 227 23.29 14.54 -15.39
C MET A 227 22.17 14.98 -16.31
N GLU A 228 22.34 15.98 -17.18
CA GLU A 228 21.31 16.34 -18.18
C GLU A 228 21.04 15.17 -19.14
N LYS A 229 22.10 14.54 -19.66
CA LYS A 229 21.95 13.35 -20.53
C LYS A 229 21.34 12.16 -19.78
N LEU A 230 21.68 11.96 -18.51
CA LEU A 230 21.15 10.87 -17.69
C LEU A 230 19.71 11.14 -17.24
N PHE A 231 19.37 12.37 -16.87
CA PHE A 231 18.02 12.82 -16.56
C PHE A 231 17.12 12.72 -17.79
N VAL A 232 17.53 13.27 -18.93
CA VAL A 232 16.77 13.18 -20.18
C VAL A 232 16.65 11.72 -20.62
N LYS A 233 17.74 10.94 -20.58
CA LYS A 233 17.70 9.52 -20.98
C LYS A 233 16.91 8.65 -20.01
N THR A 234 16.97 8.88 -18.70
CA THR A 234 16.18 8.15 -17.70
C THR A 234 14.73 8.57 -17.79
N THR A 235 14.39 9.86 -17.77
CA THR A 235 13.01 10.34 -17.92
C THR A 235 12.39 9.86 -19.23
N LEU A 236 13.10 9.91 -20.37
CA LEU A 236 12.62 9.39 -21.65
C LEU A 236 12.55 7.86 -21.70
N SER A 237 13.51 7.14 -21.14
CA SER A 237 13.50 5.66 -21.16
C SER A 237 12.50 5.07 -20.18
N THR A 238 12.29 5.70 -19.02
CA THR A 238 11.22 5.33 -18.07
C THR A 238 9.86 5.71 -18.68
N SER A 239 9.78 6.86 -19.35
CA SER A 239 8.57 7.28 -20.05
C SER A 239 8.18 6.41 -21.23
N ASN A 240 9.16 5.90 -21.98
CA ASN A 240 8.92 5.01 -23.12
C ASN A 240 8.76 3.53 -22.73
N ARG A 241 9.32 3.10 -21.58
CA ARG A 241 9.12 1.74 -21.06
C ARG A 241 7.75 1.57 -20.42
N ASP A 242 7.23 2.63 -19.81
CA ASP A 242 5.94 2.61 -19.16
C ASP A 242 4.88 3.19 -20.10
N SER A 243 4.37 2.35 -21.00
CA SER A 243 3.27 2.66 -21.93
C SER A 243 1.98 3.17 -21.26
N ASN A 244 1.93 3.16 -19.91
CA ASN A 244 0.84 3.67 -19.09
C ASN A 244 0.98 5.14 -18.67
N LEU A 245 2.02 5.85 -19.10
CA LEU A 245 2.14 7.30 -18.86
C LEU A 245 1.16 8.09 -19.74
N LYS A 246 -0.13 8.04 -19.36
CA LYS A 246 -1.23 8.76 -20.01
C LYS A 246 -1.14 10.29 -19.87
N PHE A 247 -0.27 10.80 -18.99
CA PHE A 247 -0.16 12.23 -18.65
C PHE A 247 1.30 12.71 -18.66
N PRO A 248 1.55 13.99 -18.95
CA PRO A 248 2.90 14.53 -19.15
C PRO A 248 3.76 14.53 -17.88
N VAL A 249 5.09 14.60 -18.06
CA VAL A 249 6.07 14.71 -16.98
C VAL A 249 6.79 16.05 -17.06
N ILE A 250 6.82 16.78 -15.95
CA ILE A 250 7.45 18.09 -15.84
C ILE A 250 8.86 17.91 -15.25
N GLY A 251 9.87 18.48 -15.92
CA GLY A 251 11.25 18.50 -15.42
C GLY A 251 11.65 19.89 -14.96
N SER A 252 11.78 20.12 -13.65
CA SER A 252 12.41 21.36 -13.17
C SER A 252 13.93 21.23 -13.20
N LEU A 253 14.62 22.15 -13.88
CA LEU A 253 16.08 22.14 -14.00
C LEU A 253 16.68 23.41 -13.37
N ILE A 254 17.39 23.24 -12.26
CA ILE A 254 18.16 24.34 -11.68
C ILE A 254 19.52 24.41 -12.37
N TYR A 255 19.85 25.56 -12.94
CA TYR A 255 21.17 25.83 -13.53
C TYR A 255 22.00 26.67 -12.57
N CYS A 256 23.08 26.08 -12.07
CA CYS A 256 24.15 26.81 -11.38
C CYS A 256 25.32 27.01 -12.35
N GLU A 257 25.42 28.22 -12.90
CA GLU A 257 26.64 28.67 -13.58
C GLU A 257 27.65 29.16 -12.53
N SER A 258 28.81 28.50 -12.47
CA SER A 258 29.98 29.07 -11.79
C SER A 258 30.52 30.23 -12.64
N SER A 259 29.84 31.38 -12.60
CA SER A 259 30.38 32.59 -13.18
C SER A 259 31.46 33.15 -12.24
N ALA A 260 32.66 33.41 -12.76
CA ALA A 260 33.68 34.23 -12.08
C ALA A 260 33.21 35.69 -11.80
N LEU A 261 31.93 35.98 -12.03
CA LEU A 261 31.29 37.30 -12.04
C LEU A 261 30.13 37.42 -11.03
N GLY A 262 29.92 36.44 -10.14
CA GLY A 262 29.00 36.58 -9.01
C GLY A 262 27.50 36.66 -9.35
N ARG A 263 27.06 36.08 -10.49
CA ARG A 263 25.62 36.01 -10.80
C ARG A 263 24.92 34.94 -9.95
N ALA A 264 23.69 35.26 -9.51
CA ALA A 264 22.83 34.33 -8.78
C ALA A 264 22.45 33.10 -9.63
N PRO A 265 22.22 31.92 -9.02
CA PRO A 265 21.68 30.75 -9.71
C PRO A 265 20.40 31.10 -10.46
N THR A 266 20.22 30.55 -11.67
CA THR A 266 18.97 30.73 -12.43
C THR A 266 18.21 29.41 -12.45
N GLU A 267 16.99 29.41 -11.91
CA GLU A 267 16.09 28.25 -12.00
C GLU A 267 15.31 28.30 -13.32
N MET A 268 15.31 27.20 -14.08
CA MET A 268 14.54 27.08 -15.33
C MET A 268 13.68 25.82 -15.30
N ALA A 269 12.36 25.97 -15.41
CA ALA A 269 11.47 24.82 -15.55
C ALA A 269 11.29 24.46 -17.03
N ARG A 270 11.44 23.17 -17.37
CA ARG A 270 11.12 22.63 -18.71
C ARG A 270 10.03 21.57 -18.61
N VAL A 271 8.95 21.74 -19.36
CA VAL A 271 7.90 20.72 -19.44
C VAL A 271 8.26 19.71 -20.54
N TRP A 272 8.11 18.42 -20.24
CA TRP A 272 8.34 17.33 -21.20
C TRP A 272 7.04 16.56 -21.43
N CYS A 273 6.41 16.78 -22.58
CA CYS A 273 5.27 15.98 -23.02
C CYS A 273 5.80 14.87 -23.94
N GLY A 274 5.50 13.61 -23.64
CA GLY A 274 6.07 12.43 -24.33
C GLY A 274 6.20 12.57 -25.85
N GLY A 275 7.43 12.77 -26.33
CA GLY A 275 7.79 12.89 -27.74
C GLY A 275 8.14 14.31 -28.20
N ASP A 276 7.46 15.34 -27.69
CA ASP A 276 7.64 16.73 -28.11
C ASP A 276 7.90 17.65 -26.91
N VAL A 277 9.03 18.35 -26.95
CA VAL A 277 9.39 19.37 -25.95
C VAL A 277 8.47 20.57 -26.14
N ALA A 278 7.37 20.62 -25.40
CA ALA A 278 6.45 21.75 -25.42
C ALA A 278 6.57 22.54 -24.10
N LEU A 279 6.96 23.82 -24.23
CA LEU A 279 7.05 24.88 -23.23
C LEU A 279 8.28 24.91 -22.29
N VAL A 280 9.03 26.01 -22.44
CA VAL A 280 10.02 26.53 -21.49
C VAL A 280 9.30 27.55 -20.60
N TRP A 281 9.20 27.28 -19.30
CA TRP A 281 8.78 28.28 -18.32
C TRP A 281 10.03 28.88 -17.67
N ARG A 282 10.29 30.15 -17.98
CA ARG A 282 11.28 30.95 -17.26
C ARG A 282 10.58 31.52 -16.03
N VAL A 283 10.85 30.95 -14.86
CA VAL A 283 10.53 31.64 -13.60
C VAL A 283 11.65 32.67 -13.40
N VAL A 284 11.26 33.93 -13.24
CA VAL A 284 12.16 35.09 -13.09
C VAL A 284 12.72 35.13 -11.67
#